data_AF-A0A966XXP5-F1
#
_entry.id   AF-A0A966XXP5-F1
#
_cell.length_a   1.000
_cell.length_b   1.000
_cell.length_c   1.000
_cell.angle_alpha   90.00
_cell.angle_beta   90.00
_cell.angle_gamma   90.00
#
_symmetry.space_group_name_H-M   'P 1'
#
loop_
_entity.id
_entity.type
_entity.pdbx_description
1 polymer ?
#
loop_
_entity_poly.entity_id
_entity_poly.type
_entity_poly.pdbx_seq_one_letter_code
_entity_poly.pdbx_strand_id
1 'polypeptide(L)'
;MSFLEGCWRTDPFRHERNQPQAGVSTYCFDASGNGQLEWRRGRTACRTRAQARFEGTALRLRDADTNCNDGSRWYADQLVCQRGADDVAQCSGSSRGAFGPTTWTVNMHKLK
;
A
#
# COMPACT_ATOMS: atom_id res chain seq x y z
N MET A 1 -10.73 17.34 9.05
CA MET A 1 -10.38 16.01 9.57
C MET A 1 -10.14 15.08 8.38
N SER A 2 -8.91 15.01 7.91
CA SER A 2 -8.55 14.08 6.84
C SER A 2 -8.18 12.76 7.50
N PHE A 3 -9.08 11.77 7.48
CA PHE A 3 -8.74 10.39 7.85
C PHE A 3 -7.45 9.96 7.14
N LEU A 4 -7.34 10.37 5.87
CA LEU A 4 -6.32 10.03 4.90
C LEU A 4 -4.93 10.64 5.20
N GLU A 5 -4.88 11.86 5.74
CA GLU A 5 -3.63 12.57 6.06
C GLU A 5 -2.83 11.86 7.14
N GLY A 6 -1.52 11.76 6.92
CA GLY A 6 -0.58 11.07 7.78
C GLY A 6 -0.03 9.79 7.16
N CYS A 7 0.77 9.07 7.93
CA CYS A 7 1.35 7.81 7.50
C CYS A 7 0.49 6.63 7.93
N TRP A 8 0.39 5.64 7.06
CA TRP A 8 -0.36 4.42 7.24
C TRP A 8 0.55 3.24 6.95
N ARG A 9 0.46 2.19 7.75
CA ARG A 9 1.32 1.02 7.61
C ARG A 9 0.49 -0.25 7.58
N THR A 10 0.76 -1.11 6.61
CA THR A 10 0.10 -2.42 6.54
C THR A 10 0.63 -3.35 7.63
N ASP A 11 -0.19 -4.32 8.03
CA ASP A 11 0.33 -5.57 8.58
C ASP A 11 1.31 -6.22 7.58
N PRO A 12 2.25 -7.07 8.04
CA PRO A 12 3.10 -7.84 7.14
C PRO A 12 2.26 -8.73 6.23
N PHE A 13 2.42 -8.60 4.91
CA PHE A 13 1.68 -9.39 3.94
C PHE A 13 2.59 -9.87 2.79
N ARG A 14 2.12 -10.88 2.06
CA ARG A 14 2.76 -11.35 0.83
C ARG A 14 2.00 -10.77 -0.35
N HIS A 15 2.69 -9.98 -1.14
CA HIS A 15 2.20 -9.36 -2.36
C HIS A 15 2.13 -10.39 -3.50
N GLU A 16 3.14 -11.25 -3.58
CA GLU A 16 3.21 -12.33 -4.55
C GLU A 16 3.09 -13.72 -3.90
N ARG A 17 2.50 -14.67 -4.64
CA ARG A 17 2.32 -16.06 -4.17
C ARG A 17 3.65 -16.72 -3.76
N ASN A 18 4.71 -16.48 -4.53
CA ASN A 18 6.03 -17.06 -4.31
C ASN A 18 6.95 -16.15 -3.47
N GLN A 19 6.41 -15.12 -2.83
CA GLN A 19 7.19 -14.24 -1.97
C GLN A 19 7.67 -15.01 -0.73
N PRO A 20 8.99 -15.14 -0.50
CA PRO A 20 9.52 -15.99 0.58
C PRO A 20 9.28 -15.41 1.97
N GLN A 21 9.24 -14.08 2.10
CA GLN A 21 9.04 -13.35 3.35
C GLN A 21 7.98 -12.28 3.17
N ALA A 22 7.09 -12.12 4.14
CA ALA A 22 6.14 -11.01 4.14
C ALA A 22 6.86 -9.66 4.15
N GLY A 23 6.32 -8.69 3.43
CA GLY A 23 6.77 -7.31 3.41
C GLY A 23 5.75 -6.39 4.07
N VAL A 24 6.12 -5.13 4.22
CA VAL A 24 5.27 -4.09 4.81
C VAL A 24 5.25 -2.92 3.85
N SER A 25 4.05 -2.38 3.57
CA SER A 25 3.88 -1.12 2.86
C SER A 25 3.58 0.00 3.85
N THR A 26 4.27 1.13 3.68
CA THR A 26 4.01 2.38 4.39
C THR A 26 3.60 3.44 3.38
N TYR A 27 2.44 4.05 3.56
CA TYR A 27 1.92 5.12 2.73
C TYR A 27 1.84 6.40 3.55
N CYS A 28 2.45 7.49 3.09
CA CYS A 28 2.33 8.79 3.76
C CYS A 28 1.67 9.78 2.81
N PHE A 29 0.51 10.31 3.20
CA PHE A 29 -0.28 11.23 2.39
C PHE A 29 -0.41 12.60 3.05
N ASP A 30 -0.42 13.63 2.22
CA ASP A 30 -0.82 14.98 2.59
C ASP A 30 -2.35 15.13 2.67
N ALA A 31 -2.82 16.31 3.08
CA ALA A 31 -4.25 16.62 3.17
C ALA A 31 -4.99 16.57 1.81
N SER A 32 -4.25 16.69 0.70
CA SER A 32 -4.74 16.57 -0.68
C SER A 32 -4.86 15.12 -1.16
N GLY A 33 -4.33 14.17 -0.37
CA GLY A 33 -4.23 12.76 -0.71
C GLY A 33 -3.10 12.41 -1.67
N ASN A 34 -2.15 13.32 -1.90
CA ASN A 34 -0.91 13.00 -2.60
C ASN A 34 0.13 12.50 -1.60
N GLY A 35 0.94 11.53 -2.01
CA GLY A 35 1.84 10.88 -1.07
C GLY A 35 2.89 10.00 -1.71
N GLN A 36 3.50 9.18 -0.86
CA GLN A 36 4.50 8.20 -1.25
C GLN A 36 4.20 6.85 -0.61
N LEU A 37 4.52 5.80 -1.35
CA LEU A 37 4.64 4.44 -0.86
C LEU A 37 6.12 4.13 -0.63
N GLU A 38 6.42 3.54 0.52
CA GLU A 38 7.61 2.74 0.75
C GLU A 38 7.20 1.30 1.09
N TRP A 39 7.57 0.35 0.23
CA TRP A 39 7.47 -1.07 0.54
C TRP A 39 8.83 -1.60 0.99
N ARG A 40 8.85 -2.43 2.04
CA ARG A 40 10.06 -3.05 2.59
C ARG A 40 9.89 -4.54 2.85
N ARG A 41 10.92 -5.30 2.51
CA ARG A 41 11.08 -6.73 2.82
C ARG A 41 12.55 -7.04 3.05
N GLY A 42 12.94 -7.31 4.30
CA GLY A 42 14.35 -7.50 4.64
C GLY A 42 15.18 -6.26 4.28
N ARG A 43 16.18 -6.43 3.40
CA ARG A 43 17.01 -5.32 2.87
C ARG A 43 16.45 -4.67 1.60
N THR A 44 15.42 -5.26 0.99
CA THR A 44 14.77 -4.71 -0.20
C THR A 44 13.84 -3.58 0.20
N ALA A 45 13.92 -2.46 -0.52
CA ALA A 45 13.02 -1.33 -0.41
C ALA A 45 12.64 -0.81 -1.80
N CYS A 46 11.35 -0.56 -2.00
CA CYS A 46 10.80 0.05 -3.20
C CYS A 46 10.08 1.33 -2.80
N ARG A 47 10.33 2.43 -3.52
CA ARG A 47 9.73 3.74 -3.23
C ARG A 47 9.10 4.31 -4.48
N THR A 48 7.88 4.81 -4.33
CA THR A 48 7.14 5.38 -5.45
C THR A 48 6.14 6.42 -4.96
N ARG A 49 5.60 7.20 -5.88
CA ARG A 49 4.48 8.09 -5.59
C ARG A 49 3.21 7.28 -5.37
N ALA A 50 2.38 7.74 -4.45
CA ALA A 50 1.07 7.18 -4.19
C ALA A 50 0.02 8.31 -4.16
N GLN A 51 -1.22 7.96 -4.44
CA GLN A 51 -2.35 8.86 -4.33
C GLN A 51 -3.52 8.13 -3.70
N ALA A 52 -4.24 8.84 -2.85
CA ALA A 52 -5.41 8.34 -2.16
C ALA A 52 -6.58 9.29 -2.40
N ARG A 53 -7.76 8.73 -2.66
CA ARG A 53 -8.99 9.48 -2.96
C ARG A 53 -10.21 8.77 -2.40
N PHE A 54 -11.12 9.53 -1.82
CA PHE A 54 -12.43 9.01 -1.45
C PHE A 54 -13.33 8.83 -2.67
N GLU A 55 -13.96 7.67 -2.76
CA GLU A 55 -15.03 7.35 -3.69
C GLU A 55 -16.24 6.84 -2.90
N GLY A 56 -17.22 7.71 -2.68
CA GLY A 56 -18.32 7.44 -1.76
C GLY A 56 -17.80 7.27 -0.33
N THR A 57 -18.04 6.09 0.24
CA THR A 57 -17.56 5.71 1.58
C THR A 57 -16.21 4.98 1.58
N ALA A 58 -15.72 4.57 0.40
CA ALA A 58 -14.49 3.83 0.25
C ALA A 58 -13.30 4.77 0.00
N LEU A 59 -12.14 4.42 0.55
CA LEU A 59 -10.88 5.08 0.27
C LEU A 59 -10.12 4.26 -0.78
N ARG A 60 -9.86 4.84 -1.95
CA ARG A 60 -9.04 4.21 -3.00
C ARG A 60 -7.62 4.72 -2.96
N LEU A 61 -6.66 3.80 -2.89
CA LEU A 61 -5.24 4.10 -3.03
C LEU A 61 -4.75 3.56 -4.37
N ARG A 62 -3.86 4.31 -5.01
CA ARG A 62 -3.08 3.84 -6.15
C ARG A 62 -1.64 4.30 -6.01
N ASP A 63 -0.71 3.45 -6.40
CA ASP A 63 0.69 3.84 -6.55
C ASP A 63 1.16 3.67 -8.00
N ALA A 64 2.47 3.81 -8.22
CA ALA A 64 3.07 3.74 -9.54
C ALA A 64 4.21 2.72 -9.56
N ASP A 65 4.43 2.12 -10.73
CA ASP A 65 5.57 1.23 -10.93
C ASP A 65 6.88 1.92 -10.55
N THR A 66 7.80 1.15 -9.96
CA THR A 66 9.14 1.63 -9.64
C THR A 66 10.14 0.48 -9.66
N ASN A 67 11.42 0.82 -9.54
CA ASN A 67 12.48 -0.15 -9.29
C ASN A 67 12.88 -0.11 -7.82
N CYS A 68 13.16 -1.29 -7.28
CA CYS A 68 13.62 -1.45 -5.92
C CYS A 68 15.14 -1.34 -5.86
N ASN A 69 15.69 -1.13 -4.67
CA ASN A 69 17.13 -0.98 -4.45
C ASN A 69 17.95 -2.24 -4.80
N ASP A 70 17.33 -3.42 -4.88
CA ASP A 70 17.96 -4.68 -5.28
C ASP A 70 17.81 -4.97 -6.78
N GLY A 71 17.29 -4.02 -7.55
CA GLY A 71 17.05 -4.16 -9.00
C GLY A 71 15.73 -4.84 -9.36
N SER A 72 14.99 -5.41 -8.40
CA SER A 72 13.65 -5.93 -8.67
C SER A 72 12.66 -4.81 -9.05
N ARG A 73 11.51 -5.20 -9.61
CA ARG A 73 10.48 -4.27 -10.04
C ARG A 73 9.27 -4.34 -9.10
N TRP A 74 8.81 -3.17 -8.70
CA TRP A 74 7.51 -2.98 -8.08
C TRP A 74 6.48 -2.68 -9.16
N TYR A 75 5.36 -3.39 -9.12
CA TYR A 75 4.23 -3.15 -9.99
C TYR A 75 3.18 -2.35 -9.23
N ALA A 76 2.59 -1.36 -9.89
CA ALA A 76 1.62 -0.47 -9.29
C ALA A 76 0.45 -1.24 -8.65
N ASP A 77 0.14 -0.90 -7.41
CA ASP A 77 -1.01 -1.45 -6.71
C ASP A 77 -2.21 -0.54 -6.78
N GLN A 78 -3.38 -1.16 -6.70
CA GLN A 78 -4.65 -0.51 -6.46
C GLN A 78 -5.26 -1.11 -5.21
N LEU A 79 -5.62 -0.26 -4.24
CA LEU A 79 -6.27 -0.70 -3.02
C LEU A 79 -7.61 0.00 -2.86
N VAL A 80 -8.56 -0.75 -2.30
CA VAL A 80 -9.84 -0.23 -1.83
C VAL A 80 -9.91 -0.50 -0.33
N CYS A 81 -9.91 0.56 0.45
CA CYS A 81 -9.90 0.54 1.90
C CYS A 81 -11.25 0.99 2.46
N GLN A 82 -11.76 0.23 3.42
CA GLN A 82 -12.90 0.60 4.24
C GLN A 82 -12.38 1.02 5.62
N ARG A 83 -12.98 2.06 6.18
CA ARG A 83 -12.65 2.49 7.54
C ARG A 83 -13.08 1.42 8.54
N GLY A 84 -12.14 0.95 9.35
CA GLY A 84 -12.37 0.10 10.51
C GLY A 84 -12.45 0.90 11.81
N ALA A 85 -12.43 0.19 12.93
CA ALA A 85 -12.33 0.79 14.26
C ALA A 85 -10.87 1.20 14.59
N ASP A 86 -10.70 2.10 15.55
CA ASP A 86 -9.41 2.37 16.22
C ASP A 86 -8.21 2.67 15.29
N ASP A 87 -8.40 3.60 14.35
CA ASP A 87 -7.38 4.00 13.35
C ASP A 87 -6.87 2.87 12.45
N VAL A 88 -7.68 1.82 12.31
CA VAL A 88 -7.46 0.73 11.35
C VAL A 88 -8.33 0.93 10.12
N ALA A 89 -7.80 0.59 8.95
CA ALA A 89 -8.54 0.47 7.70
C ALA A 89 -8.36 -0.96 7.15
N GLN A 90 -9.45 -1.60 6.74
CA GLN A 90 -9.39 -2.89 6.06
C GLN A 90 -9.28 -2.65 4.56
N CYS A 91 -8.19 -3.10 3.95
CA CYS A 91 -7.88 -2.84 2.55
C CYS A 91 -7.83 -4.13 1.73
N SER A 92 -8.44 -4.08 0.55
CA SER A 92 -8.29 -5.09 -0.49
C SER A 92 -7.42 -4.53 -1.60
N GLY A 93 -6.30 -5.21 -1.89
CA GLY A 93 -5.33 -4.80 -2.90
C GLY A 93 -5.35 -5.68 -4.14
N SER A 94 -4.95 -5.10 -5.28
CA SER A 94 -4.67 -5.82 -6.51
C SER A 94 -3.42 -5.26 -7.19
N SER A 95 -2.65 -6.14 -7.82
CA SER A 95 -1.46 -5.80 -8.60
C SER A 95 -1.36 -6.67 -9.84
N ARG A 96 -0.61 -6.19 -10.84
CA ARG A 96 -0.30 -6.98 -12.03
C ARG A 96 0.72 -8.09 -11.75
N GLY A 97 1.60 -7.89 -10.76
CA GLY A 97 2.63 -8.84 -10.34
C GLY A 97 3.67 -9.20 -11.42
N ALA A 98 4.81 -9.76 -11.02
CA ALA A 98 5.77 -10.32 -11.99
C ALA A 98 5.27 -11.63 -12.63
N PHE A 99 4.42 -12.37 -11.90
CA PHE A 99 3.93 -13.71 -12.26
C PHE A 99 2.45 -13.73 -12.65
N GLY A 100 1.89 -12.58 -13.00
CA GLY A 100 0.48 -12.39 -13.29
C GLY A 100 -0.31 -11.75 -12.13
N PRO A 101 -1.58 -11.40 -12.39
CA PRO A 101 -2.37 -10.62 -11.44
C PRO A 101 -2.51 -11.30 -10.08
N THR A 102 -2.38 -10.52 -9.03
CA THR A 102 -2.48 -10.99 -7.64
C THR A 102 -3.41 -10.06 -6.86
N THR A 103 -4.15 -10.63 -5.91
CA THR A 103 -5.04 -9.92 -5.02
C THR A 103 -4.81 -10.36 -3.58
N TRP A 104 -5.02 -9.43 -2.65
CA TRP A 104 -4.81 -9.69 -1.22
C TRP A 104 -5.73 -8.80 -0.38
N THR A 105 -5.84 -9.15 0.90
CA THR A 105 -6.46 -8.32 1.92
C THR A 105 -5.45 -8.05 3.04
N VAL A 106 -5.48 -6.84 3.58
CA VAL A 106 -4.55 -6.42 4.64
C VAL A 106 -5.17 -5.32 5.49
N ASN A 107 -4.86 -5.30 6.78
CA ASN A 107 -5.19 -4.15 7.61
C ASN A 107 -4.09 -3.10 7.49
N MET A 108 -4.50 -1.83 7.42
CA MET A 108 -3.63 -0.67 7.50
C MET A 108 -3.90 0.07 8.79
N HIS A 109 -2.83 0.39 9.50
CA HIS A 109 -2.87 1.10 10.77
C HIS A 109 -2.31 2.50 10.58
N LYS A 110 -3.01 3.51 11.08
CA LYS A 110 -2.49 4.87 11.06
C LYS A 110 -1.31 4.97 12.04
N LEU A 111 -0.20 5.52 11.57
CA LEU A 111 0.93 5.88 12.41
C LEU A 111 0.61 7.21 13.10
N LYS A 112 0.79 7.23 14.42
CA LYS A 112 0.56 8.42 15.27
C LYS A 112 1.54 9.54 14.95
#